data_AF-A0A961EMH8-F1
#
_entry.id   AF-A0A961EMH8-F1
#
_cell.length_a   1.000
_cell.length_b   1.000
_cell.length_c   1.000
_cell.angle_alpha   90.00
_cell.angle_beta   90.00
_cell.angle_gamma   90.00
#
_symmetry.space_group_name_H-M   'P 1'
#
loop_
_entity.id
_entity.type
_entity.pdbx_description
1 polymer ?
#
loop_
_entity_poly.entity_id
_entity_poly.type
_entity_poly.pdbx_seq_one_letter_code
_entity_poly.pdbx_strand_id
1 'polypeptide(L)'
;SGATGSGGSDMDAKDWSFTLVVTGSEGEIVVPSFPLPHEDDRLILRHTAAAPRSRRLPDEAADLTSERDGDVVEHLGNRSSYTYQLEAFAAAVRSGAPVVTDAEFAVRNMTLVDSAYAAAGLPVRESTTP
;
A
#
# COMPACT_ATOMS: atom_id res chain seq x y z
N SER A 1 -10.71 15.51 3.72
CA SER A 1 -9.45 15.85 3.02
C SER A 1 -9.61 15.95 1.50
N GLY A 2 -10.66 15.41 0.85
CA GLY A 2 -10.81 15.52 -0.62
C GLY A 2 -9.81 14.68 -1.43
N ALA A 3 -8.97 13.89 -0.75
CA ALA A 3 -8.03 12.98 -1.39
C ALA A 3 -8.76 11.85 -2.13
N THR A 4 -8.20 11.46 -3.26
CA THR A 4 -8.65 10.30 -4.04
C THR A 4 -7.53 9.25 -4.07
N GLY A 5 -7.88 8.02 -4.43
CA GLY A 5 -6.92 6.94 -4.56
C GLY A 5 -7.35 5.97 -5.63
N SER A 6 -6.37 5.29 -6.21
CA SER A 6 -6.60 4.11 -7.05
C SER A 6 -5.67 3.00 -6.59
N GLY A 7 -6.10 1.76 -6.75
CA GLY A 7 -5.36 0.59 -6.35
C GLY A 7 -5.98 -0.66 -6.96
N GLY A 8 -5.26 -1.78 -6.90
CA GLY A 8 -5.75 -3.05 -7.37
C GLY A 8 -4.74 -4.16 -7.10
N SER A 9 -5.19 -5.39 -7.28
CA SER A 9 -4.33 -6.58 -7.19
C SER A 9 -4.42 -7.30 -8.53
N ASP A 10 -3.29 -7.72 -9.04
CA ASP A 10 -3.22 -8.62 -10.18
C ASP A 10 -2.44 -9.86 -9.75
N MET A 11 -3.15 -10.98 -9.63
CA MET A 11 -2.56 -12.23 -9.16
C MET A 11 -2.01 -13.07 -10.32
N ASP A 12 -2.21 -12.65 -11.58
CA ASP A 12 -1.66 -13.28 -12.79
C ASP A 12 -0.44 -12.51 -13.35
N ALA A 13 -0.09 -11.38 -12.72
CA ALA A 13 1.11 -10.63 -13.06
C ALA A 13 2.37 -11.48 -12.88
N LYS A 14 3.32 -11.34 -13.82
CA LYS A 14 4.59 -12.10 -13.82
C LYS A 14 5.52 -11.71 -12.69
N ASP A 15 5.45 -10.44 -12.28
CA ASP A 15 6.31 -9.83 -11.28
C ASP A 15 5.46 -9.29 -10.12
N TRP A 16 6.03 -9.29 -8.92
CA TRP A 16 5.40 -8.69 -7.75
C TRP A 16 5.79 -7.23 -7.62
N SER A 17 4.80 -6.38 -7.35
CA SER A 17 5.02 -4.96 -7.03
C SER A 17 4.08 -4.53 -5.92
N PHE A 18 4.66 -3.87 -4.91
CA PHE A 18 3.94 -3.24 -3.82
C PHE A 18 4.29 -1.75 -3.76
N THR A 19 4.29 -1.08 -4.91
CA THR A 19 4.62 0.33 -4.99
C THR A 19 3.47 1.20 -4.47
N LEU A 20 3.80 2.10 -3.54
CA LEU A 20 2.91 3.15 -3.07
C LEU A 20 3.41 4.50 -3.60
N VAL A 21 2.49 5.29 -4.14
CA VAL A 21 2.74 6.68 -4.53
C VAL A 21 1.77 7.58 -3.80
N VAL A 22 2.29 8.63 -3.18
CA VAL A 22 1.48 9.69 -2.56
C VAL A 22 1.83 11.00 -3.24
N THR A 23 0.85 11.64 -3.88
CA THR A 23 1.01 12.94 -4.55
C THR A 23 0.37 14.03 -3.68
N GLY A 24 1.15 15.08 -3.40
CA GLY A 24 0.71 16.28 -2.69
C GLY A 24 0.93 17.54 -3.55
N SER A 25 0.60 18.70 -2.99
CA SER A 25 0.78 19.99 -3.67
C SER A 25 2.24 20.36 -3.92
N GLU A 26 3.17 19.82 -3.13
CA GLU A 26 4.60 20.13 -3.19
C GLU A 26 5.44 19.06 -3.89
N GLY A 27 4.82 17.95 -4.31
CA GLY A 27 5.58 16.85 -4.85
C GLY A 27 4.95 15.48 -4.68
N GLU A 28 5.79 14.47 -4.80
CA GLU A 28 5.42 13.06 -4.66
C GLU A 28 6.35 12.33 -3.72
N ILE A 29 5.79 11.37 -3.01
CA ILE A 29 6.53 10.34 -2.29
C ILE A 29 6.30 9.03 -3.03
N VAL A 30 7.37 8.35 -3.42
CA VAL A 30 7.33 7.00 -3.99
C VAL A 30 8.01 6.03 -3.03
N VAL A 31 7.28 4.99 -2.66
CA VAL A 31 7.77 3.87 -1.86
C VAL A 31 7.72 2.62 -2.73
N PRO A 32 8.86 2.14 -3.27
CA PRO A 32 8.89 1.03 -4.22
C PRO A 32 8.29 -0.26 -3.66
N SER A 33 8.53 -0.56 -2.38
CA SER A 33 8.06 -1.78 -1.72
C SER A 33 7.62 -1.52 -0.27
N PHE A 34 6.44 -0.90 -0.08
CA PHE A 34 5.99 -0.49 1.26
C PHE A 34 5.83 -1.64 2.29
N PRO A 35 5.43 -2.88 1.94
CA PRO A 35 5.34 -3.96 2.90
C PRO A 35 6.66 -4.73 3.05
N LEU A 36 7.58 -4.62 2.09
CA LEU A 36 8.84 -5.36 2.04
C LEU A 36 10.03 -4.38 1.99
N PRO A 37 10.22 -3.51 3.01
CA PRO A 37 11.36 -2.61 3.04
C PRO A 37 12.71 -3.37 3.13
N HIS A 38 12.70 -4.65 3.50
CA HIS A 38 13.90 -5.48 3.45
C HIS A 38 14.34 -5.85 2.03
N GLU A 39 13.46 -5.70 1.03
CA GLU A 39 13.77 -5.90 -0.38
C GLU A 39 14.11 -4.57 -1.07
N ASP A 40 13.39 -3.50 -0.74
CA ASP A 40 13.68 -2.12 -1.18
C ASP A 40 13.16 -1.12 -0.12
N ASP A 41 14.06 -0.54 0.68
CA ASP A 41 13.75 0.43 1.75
C ASP A 41 13.75 1.89 1.29
N ARG A 42 13.86 2.14 -0.01
CA ARG A 42 13.89 3.51 -0.53
C ARG A 42 12.57 4.22 -0.29
N LEU A 43 12.67 5.46 0.16
CA LEU A 43 11.62 6.45 0.14
C LEU A 43 12.09 7.59 -0.77
N ILE A 44 11.51 7.67 -1.97
CA ILE A 44 11.94 8.61 -3.01
C ILE A 44 11.02 9.83 -2.96
N LEU A 45 11.59 10.97 -2.60
CA LEU A 45 10.92 12.27 -2.56
C LEU A 45 11.18 13.03 -3.86
N ARG A 46 10.10 13.47 -4.51
CA ARG A 46 10.15 14.25 -5.75
C ARG A 46 9.50 15.60 -5.55
N HIS A 47 10.24 16.69 -5.68
CA HIS A 47 9.74 18.07 -5.50
C HIS A 47 8.86 18.60 -6.65
N THR A 48 8.49 17.75 -7.61
CA THR A 48 7.58 18.12 -8.71
C THR A 48 6.33 17.28 -8.62
N ALA A 49 5.18 17.91 -8.41
CA ALA A 49 3.89 17.23 -8.42
C ALA A 49 3.61 16.69 -9.83
N ALA A 50 3.33 15.38 -9.97
CA ALA A 50 2.87 14.82 -11.23
C ALA A 50 1.34 14.89 -11.33
N ALA A 51 0.84 14.77 -12.56
CA ALA A 51 -0.58 14.57 -12.79
C ALA A 51 -1.07 13.28 -12.07
N PRO A 52 -2.36 13.20 -11.71
CA PRO A 52 -2.94 11.98 -11.15
C PRO A 52 -2.61 10.76 -12.02
N ARG A 53 -2.18 9.67 -11.38
CA ARG A 53 -1.77 8.44 -12.08
C ARG A 53 -2.89 7.42 -12.09
N SER A 54 -3.01 6.70 -13.20
CA SER A 54 -3.79 5.47 -13.28
C SER A 54 -2.98 4.28 -12.79
N ARG A 55 -3.67 3.21 -12.38
CA ARG A 55 -3.05 1.91 -12.14
C ARG A 55 -2.31 1.43 -13.40
N ARG A 56 -1.15 0.82 -13.23
CA ARG A 56 -0.34 0.18 -14.28
C ARG A 56 0.12 -1.21 -13.82
N LEU A 57 0.45 -2.09 -14.76
CA LEU A 57 1.09 -3.36 -14.44
C LEU A 57 2.54 -3.13 -13.94
N PRO A 58 3.13 -4.07 -13.19
CA PRO A 58 4.49 -3.91 -12.64
C PRO A 58 5.55 -3.56 -13.69
N ASP A 59 5.54 -4.25 -14.84
CA ASP A 59 6.47 -4.04 -15.97
C ASP A 59 6.27 -2.67 -16.65
N GLU A 60 5.03 -2.18 -16.68
CA GLU A 60 4.66 -0.85 -17.19
C GLU A 60 4.95 0.29 -16.20
N ALA A 61 5.28 -0.04 -14.95
CA ALA A 61 5.44 0.89 -13.84
C ALA A 61 6.90 1.05 -13.36
N ALA A 62 7.88 0.48 -14.08
CA ALA A 62 9.30 0.58 -13.72
C ALA A 62 9.82 2.03 -13.66
N ASP A 63 9.21 2.94 -14.42
CA ASP A 63 9.50 4.38 -14.40
C ASP A 63 9.02 5.09 -13.10
N LEU A 64 8.16 4.44 -12.31
CA LEU A 64 7.72 4.99 -11.02
C LEU A 64 8.84 4.95 -10.01
N THR A 65 9.60 3.86 -9.97
CA THR A 65 10.60 3.57 -8.93
C THR A 65 12.02 3.89 -9.38
N SER A 66 12.21 4.34 -10.62
CA SER A 66 13.49 4.87 -11.08
C SER A 66 13.81 6.21 -10.42
N GLU A 67 15.04 6.34 -9.93
CA GLU A 67 15.54 7.61 -9.41
C GLU A 67 15.78 8.59 -10.55
N ARG A 68 15.49 9.86 -10.27
CA ARG A 68 15.63 10.98 -11.22
C ARG A 68 16.62 11.99 -10.67
N ASP A 69 17.20 12.78 -11.56
CA ASP A 69 18.03 13.90 -11.13
C ASP A 69 17.20 14.87 -10.29
N GLY A 70 17.70 15.22 -9.10
CA GLY A 70 17.00 16.02 -8.11
C GLY A 70 16.03 15.26 -7.18
N ASP A 71 15.89 13.94 -7.31
CA ASP A 71 15.19 13.14 -6.31
C ASP A 71 16.00 13.12 -4.99
N VAL A 72 15.30 13.18 -3.85
CA VAL A 72 15.90 12.90 -2.54
C VAL A 72 15.52 11.49 -2.13
N VAL A 73 16.51 10.64 -1.90
CA VAL A 73 16.28 9.24 -1.54
C VAL A 73 16.64 9.03 -0.07
N GLU A 74 15.65 8.63 0.73
CA GLU A 74 15.85 8.25 2.13
C GLU A 74 15.79 6.73 2.29
N HIS A 75 16.58 6.22 3.24
CA HIS A 75 16.60 4.82 3.66
C HIS A 75 16.26 4.75 5.15
N LEU A 76 15.00 4.46 5.46
CA LEU A 76 14.48 4.51 6.84
C LEU A 76 14.62 3.18 7.59
N GLY A 77 15.23 2.19 6.94
CA GLY A 77 15.57 0.91 7.52
C GLY A 77 14.85 -0.27 6.88
N ASN A 78 15.51 -1.42 6.95
CA ASN A 78 15.10 -2.66 6.30
C ASN A 78 14.24 -3.58 7.19
N ARG A 79 13.77 -3.11 8.34
CA ARG A 79 12.99 -3.95 9.26
C ARG A 79 11.65 -4.28 8.62
N SER A 80 11.37 -5.58 8.44
CA SER A 80 10.15 -6.02 7.76
C SER A 80 8.88 -5.51 8.45
N SER A 81 7.86 -5.18 7.64
CA SER A 81 6.54 -4.80 8.16
C SER A 81 5.96 -5.88 9.08
N TYR A 82 6.20 -7.16 8.74
CA TYR A 82 5.78 -8.30 9.55
C TYR A 82 6.37 -8.28 10.96
N THR A 83 7.61 -7.81 11.12
CA THR A 83 8.20 -7.68 12.46
C THR A 83 7.45 -6.66 13.31
N TYR A 84 7.12 -5.49 12.74
CA TYR A 84 6.32 -4.48 13.44
C TYR A 84 4.90 -4.99 13.75
N GLN A 85 4.29 -5.76 12.85
CA GLN A 85 3.00 -6.39 13.07
C GLN A 85 3.03 -7.38 14.25
N LEU A 86 4.06 -8.22 14.34
CA LEU A 86 4.23 -9.16 15.46
C LEU A 86 4.47 -8.43 16.78
N GLU A 87 5.22 -7.33 16.78
CA GLU A 87 5.41 -6.50 17.99
C GLU A 87 4.10 -5.87 18.46
N ALA A 88 3.32 -5.30 17.53
CA ALA A 88 2.02 -4.73 17.82
C ALA A 88 1.04 -5.78 18.36
N PHE A 89 0.98 -6.96 17.72
CA PHE A 89 0.20 -8.09 18.19
C PHE A 89 0.59 -8.50 19.60
N ALA A 90 1.89 -8.65 19.85
CA ALA A 90 2.39 -9.11 21.13
C ALA A 90 2.17 -8.07 22.25
N ALA A 91 2.23 -6.77 21.94
CA ALA A 91 1.84 -5.69 22.85
C ALA A 91 0.33 -5.70 23.16
N ALA A 92 -0.52 -5.94 22.15
CA ALA A 92 -1.95 -6.07 22.36
C ALA A 92 -2.28 -7.24 23.31
N VAL A 93 -1.68 -8.41 23.09
CA VAL A 93 -1.90 -9.61 23.92
C VAL A 93 -1.38 -9.44 25.34
N ARG A 94 -0.16 -8.91 25.52
CA ARG A 94 0.49 -8.88 26.84
C ARG A 94 0.08 -7.69 27.70
N SER A 95 -0.18 -6.54 27.09
CA SER A 95 -0.43 -5.29 27.82
C SER A 95 -1.72 -4.59 27.44
N GLY A 96 -2.54 -5.17 26.55
CA GLY A 96 -3.79 -4.53 26.11
C GLY A 96 -3.58 -3.25 25.30
N ALA A 97 -2.44 -3.13 24.60
CA ALA A 97 -2.18 -1.99 23.74
C ALA A 97 -3.25 -1.85 22.64
N PRO A 98 -3.61 -0.62 22.20
CA PRO A 98 -4.59 -0.43 21.14
C PRO A 98 -4.21 -1.14 19.83
N VAL A 99 -5.20 -1.76 19.18
CA VAL A 99 -5.04 -2.40 17.88
C VAL A 99 -5.58 -1.46 16.81
N VAL A 100 -4.70 -0.89 15.99
CA VAL A 100 -5.08 0.06 14.92
C VAL A 100 -5.92 -0.62 13.83
N THR A 101 -5.69 -1.91 13.60
CA THR A 101 -6.39 -2.74 12.61
C THR A 101 -7.33 -3.72 13.31
N ASP A 102 -8.24 -3.19 14.12
CA ASP A 102 -9.20 -4.00 14.87
C ASP A 102 -10.31 -4.61 13.98
N ALA A 103 -11.29 -5.26 14.62
CA ALA A 103 -12.41 -5.87 13.91
C ALA A 103 -13.27 -4.85 13.16
N GLU A 104 -13.43 -3.63 13.68
CA GLU A 104 -14.19 -2.58 12.99
C GLU A 104 -13.45 -2.13 11.73
N PHE A 105 -12.13 -1.91 11.83
CA PHE A 105 -11.28 -1.64 10.69
C PHE A 105 -11.36 -2.76 9.65
N ALA A 106 -11.30 -4.02 10.08
CA ALA A 106 -11.38 -5.18 9.19
C ALA A 106 -12.72 -5.23 8.43
N VAL A 107 -13.85 -4.98 9.11
CA VAL A 107 -15.18 -4.93 8.46
C VAL A 107 -15.25 -3.80 7.43
N ARG A 108 -14.72 -2.62 7.74
CA ARG A 108 -14.65 -1.50 6.79
C ARG A 108 -13.82 -1.85 5.56
N ASN A 109 -12.66 -2.46 5.76
CA ASN A 109 -11.79 -2.92 4.66
C ASN A 109 -12.49 -3.97 3.79
N MET A 110 -13.17 -4.94 4.41
CA MET A 110 -13.89 -5.98 3.68
C MET A 110 -15.10 -5.43 2.91
N THR A 111 -15.81 -4.44 3.46
CA THR A 111 -16.91 -3.74 2.78
C THR A 111 -16.42 -3.01 1.53
N LEU A 112 -15.22 -2.41 1.58
CA LEU A 112 -14.59 -1.80 0.41
C LEU A 112 -14.32 -2.84 -0.69
N VAL A 113 -13.81 -4.01 -0.32
CA VAL A 113 -13.59 -5.10 -1.28
C VAL A 113 -14.91 -5.58 -1.90
N ASP A 114 -15.95 -5.79 -1.10
CA ASP A 114 -17.26 -6.22 -1.62
C ASP A 114 -17.88 -5.18 -2.56
N SER A 115 -17.67 -3.89 -2.27
CA SER A 115 -18.09 -2.79 -3.15
C SER A 115 -17.37 -2.85 -4.50
N ALA A 116 -16.09 -3.23 -4.52
CA ALA A 116 -15.35 -3.41 -5.77
C ALA A 116 -15.88 -4.60 -6.60
N TYR A 117 -16.24 -5.71 -5.94
CA TYR A 117 -16.88 -6.85 -6.61
C TYR A 117 -18.22 -6.46 -7.25
N ALA A 118 -19.08 -5.79 -6.48
CA ALA A 118 -20.37 -5.33 -6.97
C ALA A 118 -20.22 -4.34 -8.14
N ALA A 119 -19.27 -3.40 -8.07
CA ALA A 119 -18.98 -2.46 -9.14
C ALA A 119 -18.47 -3.15 -10.43
N ALA A 120 -17.82 -4.31 -10.30
CA ALA A 120 -17.39 -5.15 -11.41
C ALA A 120 -18.49 -6.11 -11.92
N GLY A 121 -19.69 -6.11 -11.34
CA GLY A 121 -20.78 -7.03 -11.68
C GLY A 121 -20.58 -8.46 -11.16
N LEU A 122 -19.67 -8.65 -10.20
CA LEU A 122 -19.40 -9.94 -9.57
C LEU A 122 -20.25 -10.14 -8.31
N PRO A 123 -20.59 -11.40 -7.95
CA PRO A 123 -21.23 -11.67 -6.67
C PRO A 123 -20.30 -11.30 -5.51
N VAL A 124 -20.89 -10.85 -4.40
CA VAL A 124 -20.15 -10.62 -3.15
C VAL A 124 -19.59 -11.95 -2.65
N ARG A 125 -18.42 -11.88 -2.00
CA ARG A 125 -17.72 -13.05 -1.46
C ARG A 125 -18.63 -13.77 -0.46
N GLU A 126 -18.69 -15.10 -0.54
CA GLU A 126 -19.51 -15.89 0.37
C GLU A 126 -18.94 -15.85 1.79
N SER A 127 -19.81 -15.59 2.76
CA SER A 127 -19.49 -15.89 4.16
C SER A 127 -19.75 -17.36 4.38
N THR A 128 -18.69 -18.16 4.55
CA THR A 128 -18.87 -19.52 5.08
C THR A 128 -19.29 -19.39 6.54
N THR A 129 -20.56 -19.65 6.83
CA THR A 129 -20.99 -19.86 8.22
C THR A 129 -20.21 -21.06 8.76
N PRO A 130 -19.52 -20.93 9.91
CA PRO A 130 -18.82 -22.06 10.52
C PRO A 130 -19.79 -23.19 10.92
#